data_AF-Q3B556-F1
#
_entry.id   AF-Q3B556-F1
#
_cell.length_a   1.000
_cell.length_b   1.000
_cell.length_c   1.000
_cell.angle_alpha   90.00
_cell.angle_beta   90.00
_cell.angle_gamma   90.00
#
_symmetry.space_group_name_H-M   'P 1'
#
loop_
_entity.id
_entity.type
_entity.pdbx_description
1 polymer ?
#
loop_
_entity_poly.entity_id
_entity_poly.type
_entity_poly.pdbx_seq_one_letter_code
_entity_poly.pdbx_strand_id
1 'polypeptide(L)'
;MQWIIVCLPPVLYSDLSCVFHKGELAMPVRGFYVIVSPEYRQMGCLPASRFIPALMQYLKEPYYTGLLSAGEFYGAAHQRPQAFQVVTEHSRPGIICDMVKADFIKRKSQSTTREPYTFVPMQDFFNPWTDEMLYEKYGIMEDEIKFINSMIRPMEIQGSLLDE
;
A
#
# COMPACT_ATOMS: atom_id res chain seq x y z
N MET A 1 15.48 -22.62 -5.70
CA MET A 1 16.56 -21.69 -6.10
C MET A 1 16.51 -20.45 -5.23
N GLN A 2 17.00 -20.51 -3.99
CA GLN A 2 16.91 -19.39 -3.06
C GLN A 2 18.07 -19.49 -2.07
N TRP A 3 19.18 -18.85 -2.38
CA TRP A 3 20.28 -18.63 -1.45
C TRP A 3 20.86 -17.27 -1.78
N ILE A 4 20.47 -16.23 -1.03
CA ILE A 4 21.31 -15.08 -0.66
C ILE A 4 20.55 -14.40 0.49
N ILE A 5 20.81 -14.85 1.71
CA ILE A 5 20.69 -14.03 2.92
C ILE A 5 21.93 -14.38 3.73
N VAL A 6 22.95 -13.53 3.65
CA VAL A 6 24.07 -13.63 4.57
C VAL A 6 23.76 -12.71 5.74
N CYS A 7 23.16 -13.27 6.79
CA CYS A 7 23.25 -12.69 8.13
C CYS A 7 24.71 -12.80 8.55
N LEU A 8 25.54 -11.86 8.14
CA LEU A 8 26.94 -11.87 8.54
C LEU A 8 27.04 -11.41 10.01
N PRO A 9 27.64 -12.21 10.91
CA PRO A 9 27.83 -11.77 12.29
C PRO A 9 28.74 -10.53 12.35
N PRO A 10 28.56 -9.66 13.36
CA PRO A 10 29.23 -8.35 13.47
C PRO A 10 30.77 -8.40 13.66
N VAL A 11 31.39 -9.58 13.62
CA VAL A 11 32.79 -9.82 14.03
C VAL A 11 33.81 -9.56 12.91
N LEU A 12 33.39 -9.33 11.65
CA LEU A 12 34.27 -9.14 10.49
C LEU A 12 34.14 -7.74 9.85
N TYR A 13 34.07 -6.69 10.67
CA TYR A 13 33.77 -5.32 10.18
C TYR A 13 34.89 -4.67 9.35
N SER A 14 36.15 -5.06 9.56
CA SER A 14 37.31 -4.46 8.87
C SER A 14 37.40 -4.84 7.39
N ASP A 15 37.01 -6.06 7.03
CA ASP A 15 37.13 -6.56 5.64
C ASP A 15 35.96 -6.12 4.74
N LEU A 16 34.81 -5.82 5.34
CA LEU A 16 33.61 -5.44 4.59
C LEU A 16 33.76 -4.09 3.89
N SER A 17 34.47 -3.13 4.48
CA SER A 17 34.71 -1.80 3.92
C SER A 17 35.28 -1.84 2.48
N CYS A 18 36.23 -2.74 2.26
CA CYS A 18 36.86 -2.93 0.95
C CYS A 18 35.88 -3.54 -0.06
N VAL A 19 35.06 -4.51 0.37
CA VAL A 19 34.05 -5.17 -0.47
C VAL A 19 32.91 -4.22 -0.84
N PHE A 20 32.55 -3.30 0.07
CA PHE A 20 31.64 -2.19 -0.23
C PHE A 20 32.22 -1.25 -1.30
N HIS A 21 33.50 -0.87 -1.18
CA HIS A 21 34.16 -0.02 -2.18
C HIS A 21 34.25 -0.68 -3.56
N LYS A 22 34.31 -2.01 -3.63
CA LYS A 22 34.29 -2.78 -4.89
C LYS A 22 32.90 -2.90 -5.53
N GLY A 23 31.84 -2.45 -4.85
CA GLY A 23 30.46 -2.54 -5.34
C GLY A 23 29.93 -3.97 -5.42
N GLU A 24 30.46 -4.87 -4.59
CA GLU A 24 30.05 -6.28 -4.53
C GLU A 24 28.96 -6.51 -3.47
N LEU A 25 28.90 -5.64 -2.48
CA LEU A 25 27.91 -5.65 -1.41
C LEU A 25 27.18 -4.32 -1.36
N ALA A 26 25.85 -4.40 -1.24
CA ALA A 26 24.97 -3.27 -0.95
C ALA A 26 24.29 -3.47 0.40
N MET A 27 24.03 -2.38 1.10
CA MET A 27 23.35 -2.39 2.40
C MET A 27 22.08 -1.52 2.35
N PRO A 28 20.91 -2.12 2.04
CA PRO A 28 19.65 -1.40 2.06
C PRO A 28 19.20 -0.91 3.43
N VAL A 29 19.39 -1.74 4.45
CA VAL A 29 19.07 -1.44 5.84
C VAL A 29 20.25 -1.87 6.69
N ARG A 30 20.50 -1.18 7.80
CA ARG A 30 21.55 -1.55 8.74
C ARG A 30 21.37 -3.01 9.18
N GLY A 31 22.40 -3.82 8.98
CA GLY A 31 22.39 -5.25 9.30
C GLY A 31 21.79 -6.17 8.22
N PHE A 32 21.28 -5.61 7.12
CA PHE A 32 20.81 -6.38 5.95
C PHE A 32 21.75 -6.17 4.78
N TYR A 33 22.47 -7.23 4.39
CA TYR A 33 23.44 -7.21 3.31
C TYR A 33 22.91 -7.94 2.08
N VAL A 34 23.06 -7.31 0.92
CA VAL A 34 22.67 -7.87 -0.38
C VAL A 34 23.91 -8.00 -1.24
N ILE A 35 24.15 -9.22 -1.74
CA ILE A 35 25.20 -9.48 -2.73
C ILE A 35 24.72 -8.94 -4.08
N VAL A 36 25.50 -8.04 -4.66
CA VAL A 36 25.19 -7.42 -5.95
C VAL A 36 25.84 -8.26 -7.05
N SER A 37 25.02 -8.92 -7.86
CA SER A 37 25.51 -9.64 -9.04
C SER A 37 26.18 -8.66 -10.02
N PRO A 38 27.17 -9.09 -10.82
CA PRO A 38 27.87 -8.21 -11.76
C PRO A 38 26.94 -7.42 -12.70
N GLU A 39 25.80 -8.00 -13.07
CA GLU A 39 24.73 -7.37 -13.88
C GLU A 39 24.19 -6.07 -13.26
N TYR A 40 24.13 -5.99 -11.94
CA TYR A 40 23.54 -4.87 -11.20
C TYR A 40 24.60 -3.94 -10.61
N ARG A 41 25.89 -4.18 -10.89
CA ARG A 41 26.99 -3.37 -10.36
C ARG A 41 26.91 -1.91 -10.81
N GLN A 42 26.37 -1.65 -12.01
CA GLN A 42 26.11 -0.28 -12.47
C GLN A 42 24.99 0.42 -11.67
N MET A 43 23.98 -0.35 -11.20
CA MET A 43 22.89 0.17 -10.38
C MET A 43 23.31 0.35 -8.91
N GLY A 44 24.45 -0.23 -8.49
CA GLY A 44 24.96 -0.18 -7.12
C GLY A 44 24.22 -1.11 -6.14
N CYS A 45 22.97 -1.45 -6.43
CA CYS A 45 22.15 -2.34 -5.62
C CYS A 45 21.27 -3.26 -6.46
N LEU A 46 20.85 -4.37 -5.85
CA LEU A 46 19.79 -5.22 -6.40
C LEU A 46 18.48 -4.43 -6.53
N PRO A 47 17.68 -4.63 -7.60
CA PRO A 47 16.37 -4.01 -7.71
C PRO A 47 15.49 -4.36 -6.50
N ALA A 48 14.71 -3.37 -6.06
CA ALA A 48 13.85 -3.47 -4.89
C ALA A 48 12.90 -4.68 -4.94
N SER A 49 12.37 -5.01 -6.12
CA SER A 49 11.49 -6.17 -6.31
C SER A 49 12.12 -7.50 -5.87
N ARG A 50 13.45 -7.66 -5.95
CA ARG A 50 14.12 -8.90 -5.57
C ARG A 50 14.49 -8.98 -4.09
N PHE A 51 14.97 -7.90 -3.49
CA PHE A 51 15.45 -7.96 -2.11
C PHE A 51 14.36 -7.68 -1.07
N ILE A 52 13.29 -6.95 -1.43
CA ILE A 52 12.21 -6.60 -0.49
C ILE A 52 11.55 -7.85 0.15
N PRO A 53 11.28 -8.96 -0.57
CA PRO A 53 10.73 -10.15 0.07
C PRO A 53 11.62 -10.74 1.15
N ALA A 54 12.92 -10.83 0.88
CA ALA A 54 13.90 -11.31 1.85
C ALA A 54 14.07 -10.33 3.03
N LEU A 55 14.05 -9.02 2.74
CA LEU A 55 14.06 -7.96 3.74
C LEU A 55 12.86 -8.13 4.70
N MET A 56 11.65 -8.26 4.17
CA MET A 56 10.45 -8.37 5.00
C MET A 56 10.39 -9.67 5.79
N GLN A 57 10.92 -10.77 5.25
CA GLN A 57 11.08 -12.01 6.01
C GLN A 57 12.06 -11.85 7.17
N TYR A 58 13.16 -11.11 6.97
CA TYR A 58 14.12 -10.80 8.03
C TYR A 58 13.50 -9.94 9.14
N LEU A 59 12.75 -8.90 8.76
CA LEU A 59 12.08 -8.04 9.75
C LEU A 59 10.77 -8.63 10.31
N LYS A 60 10.25 -9.72 9.73
CA LYS A 60 9.00 -10.39 10.13
C LYS A 60 7.77 -9.47 10.18
N GLU A 61 7.66 -8.53 9.25
CA GLU A 61 6.49 -7.64 9.17
C GLU A 61 5.56 -8.02 8.02
N PRO A 62 4.23 -7.96 8.24
CA PRO A 62 3.26 -8.10 7.16
C PRO A 62 3.40 -6.91 6.20
N TYR A 63 3.48 -7.22 4.91
CA TYR A 63 3.61 -6.22 3.88
C TYR A 63 2.89 -6.67 2.61
N TYR A 64 2.57 -5.70 1.76
CA TYR A 64 2.16 -5.96 0.39
C TYR A 64 2.75 -4.90 -0.54
N THR A 65 2.97 -5.27 -1.79
CA THR A 65 3.31 -4.30 -2.85
C THR A 65 2.07 -3.51 -3.21
N GLY A 66 2.18 -2.18 -3.23
CA GLY A 66 1.03 -1.29 -3.39
C GLY A 66 1.20 -0.26 -4.49
N LEU A 67 0.13 0.50 -4.71
CA LEU A 67 0.12 1.72 -5.53
C LEU A 67 0.67 1.47 -6.96
N LEU A 68 1.62 2.30 -7.41
CA LEU A 68 2.15 2.22 -8.78
C LEU A 68 2.95 0.94 -9.00
N SER A 69 3.66 0.45 -7.99
CA SER A 69 4.43 -0.79 -8.09
C SER A 69 3.52 -2.02 -8.24
N ALA A 70 2.39 -2.05 -7.53
CA ALA A 70 1.38 -3.08 -7.77
C ALA A 70 0.81 -2.97 -9.19
N GLY A 71 0.45 -1.76 -9.63
CA GLY A 71 -0.06 -1.52 -10.98
C GLY A 71 0.92 -1.97 -12.07
N GLU A 72 2.23 -1.78 -11.89
CA GLU A 72 3.26 -2.27 -12.80
C GLU A 72 3.24 -3.80 -12.91
N PHE A 73 3.22 -4.52 -11.77
CA PHE A 73 3.19 -5.99 -11.78
C PHE A 73 1.92 -6.55 -12.42
N TYR A 74 0.78 -5.90 -12.21
CA TYR A 74 -0.49 -6.30 -12.82
C TYR A 74 -0.68 -5.79 -14.25
N GLY A 75 0.28 -5.05 -14.82
CA GLY A 75 0.19 -4.47 -16.15
C GLY A 75 -0.85 -3.34 -16.28
N ALA A 76 -1.39 -2.86 -15.16
CA ALA A 76 -2.35 -1.77 -15.10
C ALA A 76 -1.68 -0.38 -15.16
N ALA A 77 -0.37 -0.29 -14.90
CA ALA A 77 0.38 0.95 -14.98
C ALA A 77 1.11 1.07 -16.33
N HIS A 78 0.83 2.15 -17.07
CA HIS A 78 1.54 2.48 -18.32
C HIS A 78 2.94 3.08 -18.10
N GLN A 79 3.24 3.52 -16.88
CA GLN A 79 4.48 4.20 -16.54
C GLN A 79 5.24 3.42 -15.48
N ARG A 80 6.58 3.44 -15.55
CA ARG A 80 7.43 2.88 -14.51
C ARG A 80 7.38 3.75 -13.24
N PRO A 81 7.20 3.14 -12.05
CA PRO A 81 7.34 3.86 -10.79
C PRO A 81 8.77 4.40 -10.64
N GLN A 82 8.91 5.66 -10.19
CA GLN A 82 10.22 6.23 -9.85
C GLN A 82 10.84 5.59 -8.59
N ALA A 83 9.99 5.02 -7.72
CA ALA A 83 10.40 4.32 -6.52
C ALA A 83 9.50 3.10 -6.32
N PHE A 84 10.06 2.04 -5.74
CA PHE A 84 9.32 0.83 -5.40
C PHE A 84 8.49 1.05 -4.13
N GLN A 85 7.17 1.02 -4.25
CA GLN A 85 6.25 1.38 -3.18
C GLN A 85 5.74 0.12 -2.47
N VAL A 86 6.01 0.06 -1.16
CA VAL A 86 5.61 -1.05 -0.30
C VAL A 86 4.72 -0.51 0.81
N VAL A 87 3.59 -1.16 1.02
CA VAL A 87 2.69 -0.80 2.12
C VAL A 87 2.96 -1.70 3.32
N THR A 88 3.21 -1.07 4.46
CA THR A 88 3.53 -1.73 5.74
C THR A 88 2.60 -1.23 6.83
N GLU A 89 2.47 -1.98 7.92
CA GLU A 89 1.73 -1.51 9.09
C GLU A 89 2.52 -0.48 9.90
N HIS A 90 3.82 -0.70 10.02
CA HIS A 90 4.72 0.18 10.75
C HIS A 90 5.31 1.25 9.84
N SER A 91 5.47 2.45 10.40
CA SER A 91 6.10 3.57 9.68
C SER A 91 7.59 3.35 9.64
N ARG A 92 8.16 3.28 8.43
CA ARG A 92 9.59 3.10 8.21
C ARG A 92 10.11 4.17 7.25
N PRO A 93 11.37 4.61 7.42
CA PRO A 93 11.99 5.50 6.45
C PRO A 93 12.18 4.78 5.11
N GLY A 94 12.08 5.52 4.02
CA GLY A 94 12.42 5.01 2.68
C GLY A 94 13.88 4.56 2.63
N ILE A 95 14.14 3.55 1.81
CA ILE A 95 15.48 3.04 1.53
C ILE A 95 15.96 3.69 0.24
N ILE A 96 17.20 4.18 0.26
CA ILE A 96 17.90 4.68 -0.92
C ILE A 96 19.21 3.90 -1.01
N CYS A 97 19.34 3.09 -2.05
CA CYS A 97 20.56 2.37 -2.39
C CYS A 97 21.01 2.81 -3.77
N ASP A 98 21.90 3.80 -3.83
CA ASP A 98 22.37 4.39 -5.08
C ASP A 98 21.21 4.80 -6.01
N MET A 99 20.98 4.05 -7.09
CA MET A 99 19.91 4.32 -8.05
C MET A 99 18.57 3.67 -7.68
N VAL A 100 18.57 2.73 -6.74
CA VAL A 100 17.36 1.99 -6.34
C VAL A 100 16.73 2.66 -5.13
N LYS A 101 15.47 3.09 -5.29
CA LYS A 101 14.69 3.69 -4.22
C LYS A 101 13.48 2.81 -3.87
N ALA A 102 13.27 2.58 -2.59
CA ALA A 102 12.11 1.88 -2.06
C ALA A 102 11.42 2.74 -0.98
N ASP A 103 10.16 3.10 -1.21
CA ASP A 103 9.36 3.91 -0.31
C ASP A 103 8.40 3.02 0.49
N PHE A 104 8.43 3.17 1.82
CA PHE A 104 7.51 2.49 2.71
C PHE A 104 6.36 3.41 3.07
N ILE A 105 5.15 2.96 2.79
CA ILE A 105 3.93 3.71 3.02
C ILE A 105 3.18 3.01 4.12
N LYS A 106 2.94 3.75 5.21
CA LYS A 106 2.13 3.23 6.31
C LYS A 106 0.70 3.02 5.83
N ARG A 107 0.16 1.82 6.03
CA ARG A 107 -1.27 1.54 5.84
C ARG A 107 -2.06 2.50 6.73
N LYS A 108 -2.81 3.40 6.11
CA LYS A 108 -3.83 4.18 6.82
C LYS A 108 -5.03 3.27 7.00
N SER A 109 -5.30 2.80 8.21
CA SER A 109 -6.60 2.19 8.47
C SER A 109 -7.62 3.33 8.42
N GLN A 110 -8.80 3.11 7.83
CA GLN A 110 -9.88 4.11 7.86
C GLN A 110 -10.29 4.46 9.31
N SER A 111 -9.82 3.67 10.30
CA SER A 111 -10.05 3.85 11.73
C SER A 111 -8.97 4.63 12.50
N THR A 112 -7.89 5.13 11.87
CA THR A 112 -6.76 5.67 12.66
C THR A 112 -6.95 7.10 13.17
N THR A 113 -7.94 7.85 12.68
CA THR A 113 -8.29 9.16 13.24
C THR A 113 -9.74 9.09 13.70
N ARG A 114 -9.96 8.88 15.01
CA ARG A 114 -11.30 8.93 15.60
C ARG A 114 -11.97 10.28 15.35
N GLU A 115 -11.21 11.38 15.34
CA GLU A 115 -11.73 12.75 15.24
C GLU A 115 -12.68 13.02 14.05
N PRO A 116 -12.33 12.75 12.78
CA PRO A 116 -13.23 13.00 11.66
C PRO A 116 -14.48 12.10 11.65
N TYR A 117 -14.39 10.90 12.22
CA TYR A 117 -15.49 9.92 12.22
C TYR A 117 -16.32 9.91 13.51
N THR A 118 -15.97 10.71 14.52
CA THR A 118 -16.73 10.80 15.79
C THR A 118 -18.12 11.42 15.55
N PHE A 119 -18.24 12.27 14.54
CA PHE A 119 -19.48 12.98 14.20
C PHE A 119 -20.33 12.26 13.15
N VAL A 120 -19.91 11.08 12.67
CA VAL A 120 -20.71 10.29 11.74
C VAL A 120 -21.62 9.39 12.57
N PRO A 121 -22.94 9.66 12.64
CA PRO A 121 -23.86 8.74 13.31
C PRO A 121 -23.84 7.42 12.55
N MET A 122 -23.60 6.31 13.26
CA MET A 122 -23.66 4.98 12.65
C MET A 122 -25.13 4.68 12.33
N GLN A 123 -25.49 4.72 11.04
CA GLN A 123 -26.82 4.37 10.58
C GLN A 123 -26.92 2.86 10.41
N ASP A 124 -28.00 2.28 10.94
CA ASP A 124 -28.32 0.87 10.74
C ASP A 124 -28.99 0.68 9.36
N PHE A 125 -28.33 -0.10 8.49
CA PHE A 125 -28.77 -0.40 7.12
C PHE A 125 -29.30 -1.83 6.98
N PHE A 126 -29.53 -2.57 8.07
CA PHE A 126 -29.99 -3.97 8.00
C PHE A 126 -31.44 -4.12 7.52
N ASN A 127 -32.23 -3.03 7.52
CA ASN A 127 -33.61 -3.03 7.02
C ASN A 127 -33.68 -2.37 5.63
N PRO A 128 -34.55 -2.83 4.72
CA PRO A 128 -34.82 -2.13 3.47
C PRO A 128 -35.45 -0.77 3.80
N TRP A 129 -34.74 0.31 3.48
CA TRP A 129 -35.21 1.68 3.68
C TRP A 129 -36.11 2.07 2.51
N THR A 130 -37.40 2.29 2.76
CA THR A 130 -38.29 2.95 1.80
C THR A 130 -38.22 4.46 2.00
N ASP A 131 -38.49 5.22 0.94
CA ASP A 131 -38.43 6.69 0.98
C ASP A 131 -39.41 7.27 2.01
N GLU A 132 -40.56 6.62 2.20
CA GLU A 132 -41.57 6.95 3.22
C GLU A 132 -40.99 6.90 4.64
N MET A 133 -40.29 5.82 4.99
CA MET A 133 -39.63 5.66 6.30
C MET A 133 -38.50 6.67 6.51
N LEU A 134 -37.86 7.10 5.42
CA LEU A 134 -36.81 8.11 5.44
C LEU A 134 -37.40 9.50 5.75
N TYR A 135 -38.51 9.86 5.10
CA TYR A 135 -39.20 11.14 5.33
C TYR A 135 -39.71 11.27 6.76
N GLU A 136 -40.29 10.21 7.31
CA GLU A 136 -40.75 10.18 8.70
C GLU A 136 -39.59 10.34 9.70
N LYS A 137 -38.47 9.65 9.48
CA LYS A 137 -37.33 9.69 10.39
C LYS A 137 -36.66 11.06 10.47
N TYR A 138 -36.55 11.76 9.35
CA TYR A 138 -35.89 13.07 9.28
C TYR A 138 -36.87 14.25 9.41
N GLY A 139 -38.18 13.99 9.51
CA GLY A 139 -39.20 15.02 9.70
C GLY A 139 -39.31 15.99 8.52
N ILE A 140 -39.16 15.47 7.30
CA ILE A 140 -39.13 16.27 6.06
C ILE A 140 -40.55 16.69 5.69
N MET A 141 -40.74 17.98 5.44
CA MET A 141 -42.05 18.55 5.12
C MET A 141 -42.43 18.28 3.65
N GLU A 142 -43.73 18.31 3.34
CA GLU A 142 -44.26 17.98 2.00
C GLU A 142 -43.70 18.86 0.86
N ASP A 143 -43.40 20.12 1.15
CA ASP A 143 -42.74 21.06 0.24
C ASP A 143 -41.27 20.70 0.00
N GLU A 144 -40.57 20.22 1.03
CA GLU A 144 -39.20 19.72 0.92
C GLU A 144 -39.14 18.39 0.17
N ILE A 145 -40.10 17.48 0.38
CA ILE A 145 -40.24 16.22 -0.37
C ILE A 145 -40.40 16.52 -1.87
N LYS A 146 -41.27 17.47 -2.21
CA LYS A 146 -41.47 17.90 -3.60
C LYS A 146 -40.20 18.50 -4.20
N PHE A 147 -39.47 19.30 -3.43
CA PHE A 147 -38.20 19.86 -3.86
C PHE A 147 -37.14 18.78 -4.10
N ILE A 148 -36.98 17.82 -3.18
CA ILE A 148 -36.06 16.69 -3.30
C ILE A 148 -36.38 15.87 -4.56
N ASN A 149 -37.64 15.49 -4.73
CA ASN A 149 -38.09 14.72 -5.89
C ASN A 149 -37.94 15.48 -7.21
N SER A 150 -37.98 16.82 -7.19
CA SER A 150 -37.70 17.64 -8.38
C SER A 150 -36.22 17.71 -8.75
N MET A 151 -35.32 17.59 -7.77
CA MET A 151 -33.87 17.67 -7.94
C MET A 151 -33.23 16.32 -8.26
N ILE A 152 -33.83 15.23 -7.79
CA ILE A 152 -33.40 13.87 -8.13
C ILE A 152 -33.77 13.61 -9.59
N ARG A 153 -32.76 13.37 -10.42
CA ARG A 153 -33.00 12.88 -11.78
C ARG A 153 -33.60 11.48 -11.69
N PRO A 154 -34.74 11.21 -12.36
CA PRO A 154 -35.29 9.87 -12.40
C PRO A 154 -34.23 8.95 -13.03
N MET A 155 -33.78 7.97 -12.25
CA MET A 155 -32.92 6.90 -12.72
C MET A 155 -33.79 5.65 -12.76
N GLU A 156 -33.84 4.99 -13.91
CA GLU A 156 -34.47 3.67 -13.99
C GLU A 156 -33.66 2.73 -13.09
N ILE A 157 -34.26 2.30 -11.98
CA ILE A 157 -33.71 1.23 -11.17
C ILE A 157 -33.84 -0.03 -12.02
N GLN A 158 -32.82 -0.35 -12.82
CA GLN A 158 -32.72 -1.66 -13.46
C GLN A 158 -32.43 -2.71 -12.37
N GLY A 159 -33.47 -3.06 -11.64
CA GLY A 159 -33.46 -4.13 -10.65
C GLY A 159 -34.04 -5.39 -11.25
N SER A 160 -33.19 -6.21 -11.88
CA SER A 160 -33.36 -7.67 -11.93
C SER A 160 -32.08 -8.31 -12.48
N LEU A 161 -31.21 -8.79 -11.59
CA LEU A 161 -30.17 -9.76 -11.96
C LEU A 161 -30.20 -10.99 -11.05
N LEU A 162 -31.35 -11.25 -10.42
CA LEU A 162 -31.64 -12.44 -9.62
C LEU A 162 -33.14 -12.76 -9.71
N ASP A 163 -33.57 -13.18 -10.89
CA ASP A 163 -34.64 -14.18 -11.01
C ASP A 163 -34.00 -15.39 -11.73
N GLU A 164 -33.97 -16.51 -11.00
CA GLU A 164 -33.28 -17.82 -11.21
C GLU A 164 -31.83 -17.98 -10.71
#